data_AF-A0A3M6TDC5-F1
#
_entry.id   AF-A0A3M6TDC5-F1
#
_cell.length_a   1.000
_cell.length_b   1.000
_cell.length_c   1.000
_cell.angle_alpha   90.00
_cell.angle_beta   90.00
_cell.angle_gamma   90.00
#
_symmetry.space_group_name_H-M   'P 1'
#
loop_
_entity.id
_entity.type
_entity.pdbx_description
1 polymer ?
#
loop_
_entity_poly.entity_id
_entity_poly.type
_entity_poly.pdbx_seq_one_letter_code
_entity_poly.pdbx_strand_id
1 'polypeptide(L)'
;DRRFYDADKHAIRTLTEVFGSKLWKNSVVALTFANFKTKDPDEENDLTYFSNEKYFWEKEIDEFLANLKVDLLVRQQIPIVPTGNFKQLCLPGCENWLSELWIKCFNVMSISSGLAFFKINESRLKYLDSSPVTASTATASTAAAACSSYNPDAHEDIPTEIPQNQEQEDGLLKRLWKAFLDVYEAAKNFGHRILRFFFCQTR
;
A
#
# COMPACT_ATOMS: atom_id res chain seq x y z
N ASP A 1 -1.67 20.27 16.32
CA ASP A 1 -0.73 19.14 16.45
C ASP A 1 -0.21 18.80 15.06
N ARG A 2 1.03 19.19 14.75
CA ARG A 2 1.69 18.90 13.46
C ARG A 2 2.56 17.67 13.68
N ARG A 3 2.01 16.50 13.34
CA ARG A 3 2.58 15.18 13.64
C ARG A 3 3.72 14.81 12.68
N PHE A 4 4.75 15.62 12.71
CA PHE A 4 6.00 15.47 11.97
C PHE A 4 7.13 16.04 12.84
N TYR A 5 7.42 15.32 13.92
CA TYR A 5 8.28 15.79 15.00
C TYR A 5 9.75 15.76 14.57
N ASP A 6 10.62 16.41 15.35
CA ASP A 6 12.06 16.43 15.06
C ASP A 6 12.69 15.04 15.09
N ALA A 7 12.14 14.11 15.88
CA ALA A 7 12.56 12.71 15.87
C ALA A 7 12.26 12.03 14.52
N ASP A 8 11.07 12.24 13.95
CA ASP A 8 10.68 11.70 12.64
C ASP A 8 11.58 12.28 11.55
N LYS A 9 11.79 13.60 11.57
CA LYS A 9 12.70 14.30 10.66
C LYS A 9 14.13 13.79 10.78
N HIS A 10 14.61 13.54 11.99
CA HIS A 10 15.94 12.99 12.24
C HIS A 10 16.05 11.57 11.66
N ALA A 11 15.07 10.71 11.88
CA ALA A 11 15.04 9.36 11.30
C ALA A 11 15.07 9.38 9.77
N ILE A 12 14.21 10.20 9.13
CA ILE A 12 14.14 10.36 7.68
C ILE A 12 15.48 10.87 7.12
N ARG A 13 16.10 11.84 7.80
CA ARG A 13 17.42 12.36 7.43
C ARG A 13 18.47 11.26 7.49
N THR A 14 18.58 10.56 8.61
CA THR A 14 19.56 9.48 8.80
C THR A 14 19.38 8.37 7.76
N LEU A 15 18.14 7.95 7.48
CA LEU A 15 17.85 6.97 6.42
C LEU A 15 18.30 7.46 5.05
N THR A 16 18.05 8.74 4.73
CA THR A 16 18.46 9.34 3.45
C THR A 16 19.98 9.47 3.33
N GLU A 17 20.67 9.83 4.42
CA GLU A 17 22.13 9.94 4.45
C GLU A 17 22.81 8.58 4.29
N VAL A 18 22.29 7.55 4.95
CA VAL A 18 22.88 6.20 4.95
C VAL A 18 22.60 5.44 3.66
N PHE A 19 21.35 5.44 3.18
CA PHE A 19 20.93 4.63 2.03
C PHE A 19 20.83 5.42 0.72
N GLY A 20 20.97 6.75 0.80
CA GLY A 20 20.87 7.66 -0.34
C GLY A 20 19.43 7.88 -0.82
N SER A 21 19.26 8.82 -1.75
CA SER A 21 17.94 9.20 -2.29
C SER A 21 17.22 8.08 -3.04
N LYS A 22 17.94 7.04 -3.48
CA LYS A 22 17.37 5.88 -4.17
C LYS A 22 16.50 5.00 -3.24
N LEU A 23 16.70 5.05 -1.93
CA LEU A 23 15.86 4.36 -0.94
C LEU A 23 14.37 4.67 -1.18
N TRP A 24 14.07 5.95 -1.42
CA TRP A 24 12.72 6.46 -1.54
C TRP A 24 11.94 5.91 -2.74
N LYS A 25 12.60 5.36 -3.76
CA LYS A 25 11.95 4.75 -4.93
C LYS A 25 11.10 3.52 -4.58
N ASN A 26 11.49 2.81 -3.52
CA ASN A 26 10.81 1.59 -3.07
C ASN A 26 10.22 1.77 -1.66
N SER A 27 9.95 3.02 -1.26
CA SER A 27 9.47 3.35 0.09
C SER A 27 8.01 3.74 0.09
N VAL A 28 7.33 3.50 1.22
CA VAL A 28 5.99 4.01 1.53
C VAL A 28 6.08 4.75 2.85
N VAL A 29 5.39 5.89 2.96
CA VAL A 29 5.25 6.62 4.23
C VAL A 29 3.87 6.32 4.80
N ALA A 30 3.82 5.60 5.92
CA ALA A 30 2.59 5.30 6.63
C ALA A 30 2.35 6.31 7.76
N LEU A 31 1.22 7.03 7.72
CA LEU A 31 0.85 8.00 8.74
C LEU A 31 0.00 7.32 9.81
N THR A 32 0.65 6.69 10.79
CA THR A 32 0.07 5.82 11.83
C THR A 32 -0.89 6.51 12.80
N PHE A 33 -1.13 7.80 12.59
CA PHE A 33 -1.84 8.67 13.49
C PHE A 33 -3.13 9.24 12.88
N ALA A 34 -3.50 8.82 11.66
CA ALA A 34 -4.60 9.42 10.90
C ALA A 34 -5.97 9.20 11.55
N ASN A 35 -6.16 8.08 12.28
CA ASN A 35 -7.44 7.80 12.99
C ASN A 35 -7.86 8.91 13.95
N PHE A 36 -6.91 9.66 14.52
CA PHE A 36 -7.19 10.76 15.46
C PHE A 36 -7.67 12.05 14.79
N LYS A 37 -7.72 12.08 13.46
CA LYS A 37 -8.01 13.25 12.63
C LYS A 37 -9.20 13.03 11.73
N THR A 38 -10.02 12.04 12.06
CA THR A 38 -11.18 11.61 11.27
C THR A 38 -12.43 12.42 11.52
N LYS A 39 -12.48 13.17 12.63
CA LYS A 39 -13.61 14.02 13.00
C LYS A 39 -13.23 15.49 12.91
N ASP A 40 -14.08 16.26 12.26
CA ASP A 40 -13.99 17.71 12.21
C ASP A 40 -14.27 18.29 13.60
N PRO A 41 -13.35 19.09 14.18
CA PRO A 41 -13.59 19.78 15.44
C PRO A 41 -14.78 20.75 15.41
N ASP A 42 -15.08 21.29 14.23
CA ASP A 42 -16.18 22.25 14.01
C ASP A 42 -17.48 21.54 13.56
N GLU A 43 -17.46 20.20 13.48
CA GLU A 43 -18.59 19.33 13.10
C GLU A 43 -19.23 19.65 11.74
N GLU A 44 -18.50 20.30 10.81
CA GLU A 44 -19.03 20.65 9.50
C GLU A 44 -18.98 19.47 8.52
N ASN A 45 -17.78 18.94 8.25
CA ASN A 45 -17.59 17.87 7.27
C ASN A 45 -16.29 17.08 7.49
N ASP A 46 -16.42 15.92 8.13
CA ASP A 46 -15.32 14.99 8.42
C ASP A 46 -14.46 14.62 7.21
N LEU A 47 -15.08 14.39 6.04
CA LEU A 47 -14.34 14.00 4.83
C LEU A 47 -13.49 15.15 4.30
N THR A 48 -14.04 16.36 4.32
CA THR A 48 -13.33 17.57 3.86
C THR A 48 -12.20 17.92 4.82
N TYR A 49 -12.47 17.89 6.13
CA TYR A 49 -11.47 18.09 7.16
C TYR A 49 -10.30 17.08 7.03
N PHE A 50 -10.61 15.79 6.94
CA PHE A 50 -9.59 14.75 6.79
C PHE A 50 -8.78 14.91 5.51
N SER A 51 -9.43 15.28 4.39
CA SER A 51 -8.75 15.52 3.11
C SER A 51 -7.78 16.71 3.20
N ASN A 52 -8.17 17.78 3.91
CA ASN A 52 -7.31 18.93 4.14
C ASN A 52 -6.12 18.58 5.04
N GLU A 53 -6.36 17.86 6.14
CA GLU A 53 -5.28 17.38 7.02
C GLU A 53 -4.28 16.50 6.26
N LYS A 54 -4.79 15.56 5.43
CA LYS A 54 -3.96 14.72 4.58
C LYS A 54 -3.09 15.55 3.63
N TYR A 55 -3.68 16.54 2.95
CA TYR A 55 -2.94 17.44 2.07
C TYR A 55 -1.80 18.17 2.81
N PHE A 56 -2.04 18.65 4.04
CA PHE A 56 -1.01 19.29 4.84
C PHE A 56 0.14 18.35 5.19
N TRP A 57 -0.16 17.10 5.58
CA TRP A 57 0.89 16.12 5.89
C TRP A 57 1.72 15.77 4.67
N GLU A 58 1.06 15.53 3.52
CA GLU A 58 1.74 15.24 2.26
C GLU A 58 2.69 16.38 1.86
N LYS A 59 2.22 17.62 2.01
CA LYS A 59 3.03 18.82 1.73
C LYS A 59 4.22 18.97 2.68
N GLU A 60 4.04 18.81 3.99
CA GLU A 60 5.15 18.90 4.95
C GLU A 60 6.24 17.84 4.69
N ILE A 61 5.84 16.62 4.36
CA ILE A 61 6.76 15.52 4.02
C ILE A 61 7.50 15.84 2.72
N ASP A 62 6.78 16.30 1.69
CA ASP A 62 7.37 16.66 0.40
C ASP A 62 8.42 17.76 0.53
N GLU A 63 8.08 18.85 1.24
CA GLU A 63 8.99 19.95 1.52
C GLU A 63 10.23 19.50 2.29
N PHE A 64 10.06 18.61 3.26
CA PHE A 64 11.19 18.07 4.03
C PHE A 64 12.12 17.22 3.17
N LEU A 65 11.57 16.32 2.34
CA LEU A 65 12.37 15.51 1.41
C LEU A 65 13.05 16.37 0.34
N ALA A 66 12.41 17.46 -0.11
CA ALA A 66 13.02 18.42 -1.02
C ALA A 66 14.25 19.10 -0.38
N ASN A 67 14.16 19.47 0.91
CA ASN A 67 15.28 20.03 1.67
C ASN A 67 16.44 19.03 1.83
N LEU A 68 16.14 17.73 1.87
CA LEU A 68 17.13 16.66 1.84
C LEU A 68 17.68 16.37 0.42
N LYS A 69 17.30 17.17 -0.57
CA LYS A 69 17.71 17.03 -1.98
C LYS A 69 17.28 15.69 -2.60
N VAL A 70 16.16 15.14 -2.14
CA VAL A 70 15.51 14.02 -2.84
C VAL A 70 14.88 14.55 -4.12
N ASP A 71 15.17 13.88 -5.23
CA ASP A 71 14.71 14.27 -6.56
C ASP A 71 13.17 14.37 -6.64
N LEU A 72 12.67 15.38 -7.36
CA LEU A 72 11.23 15.65 -7.47
C LEU A 72 10.47 14.46 -8.06
N LEU A 73 11.00 13.79 -9.08
CA LEU A 73 10.33 12.66 -9.71
C LEU A 73 10.26 11.46 -8.75
N VAL A 74 11.25 11.31 -7.87
CA VAL A 74 11.21 10.30 -6.82
C VAL A 74 10.16 10.66 -5.77
N ARG A 75 10.16 11.90 -5.27
CA ARG A 75 9.19 12.35 -4.24
C ARG A 75 7.74 12.20 -4.68
N GLN A 76 7.42 12.59 -5.91
CA GLN A 76 6.07 12.47 -6.48
C GLN A 76 5.56 11.01 -6.59
N GLN A 77 6.46 10.03 -6.53
CA GLN A 77 6.12 8.61 -6.61
C GLN A 77 6.01 7.94 -5.24
N ILE A 78 6.40 8.61 -4.15
CA ILE A 78 6.34 8.03 -2.80
C ILE A 78 4.87 7.97 -2.37
N PRO A 79 4.30 6.78 -2.13
CA PRO A 79 2.97 6.69 -1.59
C PRO A 79 2.97 7.15 -0.13
N ILE A 80 2.13 8.12 0.17
CA ILE A 80 1.83 8.56 1.54
C ILE A 80 0.45 8.00 1.88
N VAL A 81 0.40 7.10 2.86
CA VAL A 81 -0.80 6.33 3.20
C VAL A 81 -1.23 6.70 4.61
N PRO A 82 -2.38 7.36 4.78
CA PRO A 82 -3.02 7.49 6.08
C PRO A 82 -3.34 6.11 6.66
N THR A 83 -2.89 5.85 7.88
CA THR A 83 -3.14 4.59 8.59
C THR A 83 -3.54 4.87 10.03
N GLY A 84 -3.76 3.83 10.82
CA GLY A 84 -3.96 4.04 12.24
C GLY A 84 -4.08 2.78 13.06
N ASN A 85 -5.02 2.81 13.99
CA ASN A 85 -5.26 1.70 14.90
C ASN A 85 -5.96 0.57 14.14
N PHE A 86 -5.49 -0.67 14.32
CA PHE A 86 -6.10 -1.86 13.73
C PHE A 86 -7.56 -2.08 14.17
N LYS A 87 -7.98 -1.48 15.29
CA LYS A 87 -9.38 -1.47 15.76
C LYS A 87 -10.31 -0.60 14.92
N GLN A 88 -9.75 0.27 14.08
CA GLN A 88 -10.51 1.13 13.17
C GLN A 88 -9.80 1.17 11.83
N LEU A 89 -10.22 0.26 10.94
CA LEU A 89 -9.67 0.08 9.60
C LEU A 89 -10.23 1.08 8.57
N CYS A 90 -11.40 1.66 8.85
CA CYS A 90 -12.02 2.66 7.98
C CYS A 90 -11.55 4.08 8.35
N LEU A 91 -11.14 4.83 7.33
CA LEU A 91 -10.80 6.24 7.38
C LEU A 91 -11.71 7.02 6.41
N PRO A 92 -11.94 8.33 6.60
CA PRO A 92 -12.70 9.13 5.64
C PRO A 92 -12.08 9.01 4.22
N GLY A 93 -12.88 8.54 3.26
CA GLY A 93 -12.44 8.30 1.89
C GLY A 93 -11.58 7.04 1.67
N CYS A 94 -11.42 6.18 2.68
CA CYS A 94 -10.66 4.92 2.60
C CYS A 94 -11.36 3.82 3.42
N GLU A 95 -11.95 2.86 2.73
CA GLU A 95 -12.74 1.78 3.37
C GLU A 95 -11.89 0.89 4.28
N ASN A 96 -10.66 0.58 3.86
CA ASN A 96 -9.72 -0.24 4.62
C ASN A 96 -8.28 0.22 4.41
N TRP A 97 -7.73 0.93 5.39
CA TRP A 97 -6.37 1.46 5.30
C TRP A 97 -5.30 0.37 5.30
N LEU A 98 -5.57 -0.81 5.88
CA LEU A 98 -4.61 -1.92 5.90
C LEU A 98 -4.44 -2.49 4.49
N SER A 99 -5.54 -2.66 3.76
CA SER A 99 -5.54 -3.09 2.37
C SER A 99 -4.86 -2.07 1.46
N GLU A 100 -5.17 -0.78 1.65
CA GLU A 100 -4.51 0.32 0.94
C GLU A 100 -2.99 0.35 1.22
N LEU A 101 -2.58 0.23 2.49
CA LEU A 101 -1.17 0.17 2.84
C LEU A 101 -0.48 -1.02 2.18
N TRP A 102 -1.10 -2.20 2.24
CA TRP A 102 -0.55 -3.42 1.67
C TRP A 102 -0.35 -3.29 0.15
N ILE A 103 -1.34 -2.78 -0.59
CA ILE A 103 -1.24 -2.63 -2.04
C ILE A 103 -0.20 -1.57 -2.45
N LYS A 104 -0.10 -0.45 -1.70
CA LYS A 104 0.94 0.56 -1.96
C LYS A 104 2.33 0.00 -1.69
N CYS A 105 2.51 -0.75 -0.61
CA CYS A 105 3.76 -1.46 -0.32
C CYS A 105 4.11 -2.44 -1.44
N PHE A 106 3.16 -3.28 -1.85
CA PHE A 106 3.36 -4.21 -2.97
C PHE A 106 3.84 -3.44 -4.22
N ASN A 107 3.15 -2.36 -4.59
CA ASN A 107 3.40 -1.60 -5.82
C ASN A 107 4.79 -0.96 -5.93
N VAL A 108 5.40 -0.55 -4.82
CA VAL A 108 6.74 0.04 -4.83
C VAL A 108 7.88 -0.99 -4.74
N MET A 109 7.57 -2.24 -4.40
CA MET A 109 8.59 -3.30 -4.34
C MET A 109 9.12 -3.68 -5.73
N SER A 110 10.33 -4.24 -5.77
CA SER A 110 10.80 -4.96 -6.96
C SER A 110 9.91 -6.17 -7.26
N ILE A 111 9.96 -6.70 -8.48
CA ILE A 111 9.16 -7.88 -8.87
C ILE A 111 9.43 -9.07 -7.93
N SER A 112 10.69 -9.37 -7.63
CA SER A 112 11.06 -10.50 -6.77
C SER A 112 10.58 -10.31 -5.34
N SER A 113 10.75 -9.13 -4.76
CA SER A 113 10.28 -8.81 -3.41
C SER A 113 8.75 -8.79 -3.34
N GLY A 114 8.08 -8.27 -4.37
CA GLY A 114 6.63 -8.27 -4.49
C GLY A 114 6.07 -9.69 -4.53
N LEU A 115 6.65 -10.60 -5.32
CA LEU A 115 6.24 -12.01 -5.36
C LEU A 115 6.43 -12.71 -4.00
N ALA A 116 7.55 -12.47 -3.32
CA ALA A 116 7.77 -13.01 -1.98
C ALA A 116 6.76 -12.44 -0.97
N PHE A 117 6.51 -11.13 -1.03
CA PHE A 117 5.55 -10.45 -0.17
C PHE A 117 4.12 -10.94 -0.39
N PHE A 118 3.71 -11.13 -1.65
CA PHE A 118 2.45 -11.75 -2.02
C PHE A 118 2.35 -13.16 -1.43
N LYS A 119 3.34 -14.02 -1.67
CA LYS A 119 3.32 -15.43 -1.22
C LYS A 119 3.20 -15.55 0.31
N ILE A 120 3.89 -14.71 1.08
CA ILE A 120 3.84 -14.74 2.54
C ILE A 120 2.47 -14.28 3.08
N ASN A 121 1.73 -13.46 2.32
CA ASN A 121 0.42 -12.94 2.72
C ASN A 121 -0.74 -13.58 1.95
N GLU A 122 -0.51 -14.58 1.10
CA GLU A 122 -1.52 -15.18 0.23
C GLU A 122 -2.73 -15.69 1.02
N SER A 123 -2.50 -16.35 2.15
CA SER A 123 -3.56 -16.86 3.03
C SER A 123 -4.39 -15.76 3.71
N ARG A 124 -3.86 -14.54 3.75
CA ARG A 124 -4.49 -13.37 4.36
C ARG A 124 -5.32 -12.58 3.35
N LEU A 125 -5.02 -12.67 2.06
CA LEU A 125 -5.74 -11.94 1.02
C LEU A 125 -7.12 -12.55 0.81
N LYS A 126 -8.16 -11.70 0.89
CA LYS A 126 -9.55 -12.09 0.63
C LYS A 126 -10.11 -11.28 -0.51
N TYR A 127 -10.62 -11.97 -1.51
CA TYR A 127 -11.27 -11.38 -2.68
C TYR A 127 -12.79 -11.42 -2.48
N LEU A 128 -13.49 -10.39 -2.96
CA LEU A 128 -14.93 -10.20 -2.75
C LEU A 128 -15.77 -11.40 -3.23
N ASP A 129 -15.28 -12.16 -4.21
CA ASP A 129 -16.00 -13.30 -4.81
C ASP A 129 -15.78 -14.65 -4.08
N SER A 130 -15.05 -14.69 -2.97
CA SER A 130 -14.67 -15.95 -2.31
C SER A 130 -15.68 -16.52 -1.30
N SER A 131 -16.89 -15.95 -1.18
CA SER A 131 -17.94 -16.52 -0.33
C SER A 131 -18.81 -17.51 -1.13
N PRO A 132 -18.96 -18.78 -0.69
CA PRO A 132 -19.87 -19.70 -1.36
C PRO A 132 -21.29 -19.17 -1.21
N VAL A 133 -21.90 -18.85 -2.35
CA VAL A 133 -23.32 -18.50 -2.50
C VAL A 133 -24.16 -19.57 -1.80
N THR A 134 -24.54 -19.29 -0.56
CA THR A 134 -25.73 -19.90 0.03
C THR A 134 -26.83 -18.85 -0.10
N ALA A 135 -27.68 -19.05 -1.10
CA ALA A 135 -28.82 -18.21 -1.34
C ALA A 135 -29.71 -18.16 -0.09
N SER A 136 -29.83 -16.97 0.51
CA SER A 136 -30.98 -16.57 1.29
C SER A 136 -31.06 -15.04 1.27
N THR A 137 -32.00 -14.59 0.45
CA THR A 137 -32.82 -13.38 0.52
C THR A 137 -32.44 -12.29 1.54
N ALA A 138 -32.35 -11.08 0.98
CA ALA A 138 -32.61 -9.77 1.58
C ALA A 138 -31.41 -8.92 2.05
N THR A 139 -31.45 -7.69 1.55
CA THR A 139 -30.91 -6.43 2.06
C THR A 139 -29.42 -6.13 1.88
N ALA A 140 -29.18 -5.05 1.12
CA ALA A 140 -27.92 -4.36 0.95
C ALA A 140 -27.39 -3.89 2.31
N SER A 141 -26.36 -4.56 2.86
CA SER A 141 -25.67 -4.08 4.08
C SER A 141 -24.38 -4.82 4.43
N THR A 142 -23.67 -5.48 3.52
CA THR A 142 -22.39 -6.15 3.88
C THR A 142 -21.22 -5.18 3.98
N ALA A 143 -21.18 -4.10 3.19
CA ALA A 143 -20.16 -3.06 3.33
C ALA A 143 -20.34 -2.20 4.60
N ALA A 144 -21.58 -2.04 5.07
CA ALA A 144 -21.88 -1.25 6.27
C ALA A 144 -21.61 -2.02 7.59
N ALA A 145 -21.66 -3.36 7.57
CA ALA A 145 -21.43 -4.17 8.76
C ALA A 145 -19.95 -4.19 9.21
N ALA A 146 -19.00 -4.02 8.28
CA ALA A 146 -17.59 -3.83 8.62
C ALA A 146 -17.30 -2.47 9.30
N CYS A 147 -18.24 -1.52 9.20
CA CYS A 147 -18.11 -0.17 9.75
C CYS A 147 -18.74 0.02 11.13
N SER A 148 -19.36 -1.01 11.72
CA SER A 148 -20.06 -0.86 13.01
C SER A 148 -20.01 -2.11 13.88
N SER A 149 -18.91 -2.30 14.61
CA SER A 149 -19.00 -2.70 16.02
C SER A 149 -17.67 -2.40 16.73
N TYR A 150 -17.61 -1.27 17.42
CA TYR A 150 -16.59 -1.08 18.45
C TYR A 150 -17.02 -1.95 19.64
N ASN A 151 -16.35 -3.09 19.83
CA ASN A 151 -16.53 -3.93 21.01
C ASN A 151 -15.29 -3.80 21.92
N PRO A 152 -15.36 -3.04 23.02
CA PRO A 152 -14.19 -2.75 23.86
C PRO A 152 -13.65 -3.97 24.63
N ASP A 153 -14.45 -5.04 24.76
CA ASP A 153 -14.14 -6.22 25.59
C ASP A 153 -13.58 -7.41 24.81
N ALA A 154 -13.46 -7.28 23.48
CA ALA A 154 -12.90 -8.35 22.68
C ALA A 154 -11.36 -8.29 22.76
N HIS A 155 -10.75 -9.30 23.38
CA HIS A 155 -9.32 -9.60 23.25
C HIS A 155 -9.04 -9.94 21.78
N GLU A 156 -8.93 -8.92 20.94
CA GLU A 156 -8.90 -9.10 19.49
C GLU A 156 -7.49 -8.94 18.93
N ASP A 157 -7.02 -10.05 18.39
CA ASP A 157 -5.79 -10.19 17.64
C ASP A 157 -5.75 -9.22 16.43
N ILE A 158 -4.54 -8.90 15.98
CA ILE A 158 -4.31 -8.12 14.76
C ILE A 158 -5.14 -8.75 13.62
N PRO A 159 -5.87 -7.96 12.80
CA PRO A 159 -6.66 -8.47 11.70
C PRO A 159 -5.87 -9.46 10.84
N THR A 160 -6.30 -10.72 10.88
CA THR A 160 -5.64 -11.81 10.14
C THR A 160 -5.83 -11.62 8.65
N GLU A 161 -6.95 -11.05 8.23
CA GLU A 161 -7.34 -10.91 6.83
C GLU A 161 -7.06 -9.50 6.27
N ILE A 162 -6.78 -9.44 4.98
CA ILE A 162 -6.54 -8.22 4.20
C ILE A 162 -7.53 -8.27 3.02
N PRO A 163 -8.73 -7.67 3.16
CA PRO A 163 -9.73 -7.69 2.10
C PRO A 163 -9.26 -6.86 0.92
N GLN A 164 -9.44 -7.34 -0.30
CA GLN A 164 -9.16 -6.60 -1.52
C GLN A 164 -10.48 -6.21 -2.17
N ASN A 165 -10.60 -4.96 -2.62
CA ASN A 165 -11.67 -4.58 -3.52
C ASN A 165 -11.34 -4.98 -4.97
N GLN A 166 -12.33 -4.90 -5.87
CA GLN A 166 -12.16 -5.32 -7.26
C GLN A 166 -11.01 -4.58 -7.97
N GLU A 167 -10.89 -3.26 -7.76
CA GLU A 167 -9.84 -2.46 -8.40
C GLU A 167 -8.43 -2.87 -7.94
N GLN A 168 -8.28 -3.13 -6.64
CA GLN A 168 -7.04 -3.60 -6.04
C GLN A 168 -6.66 -5.00 -6.55
N GLU A 169 -7.64 -5.91 -6.63
CA GLU A 169 -7.45 -7.26 -7.19
C GLU A 169 -7.02 -7.20 -8.65
N ASP A 170 -7.73 -6.45 -9.49
CA ASP A 170 -7.40 -6.30 -10.91
C ASP A 170 -6.00 -5.70 -11.09
N GLY A 171 -5.65 -4.70 -10.28
CA GLY A 171 -4.33 -4.08 -10.27
C GLY A 171 -3.22 -5.05 -9.88
N LEU A 172 -3.46 -5.87 -8.84
CA LEU A 172 -2.56 -6.92 -8.37
C LEU A 172 -2.32 -7.96 -9.46
N LEU A 173 -3.41 -8.50 -10.04
CA LEU A 173 -3.35 -9.53 -11.08
C LEU A 173 -2.64 -9.00 -12.33
N LYS A 174 -2.94 -7.77 -12.76
CA LYS A 174 -2.28 -7.13 -13.89
C LYS A 174 -0.77 -7.01 -13.68
N ARG A 175 -0.34 -6.64 -12.47
CA ARG A 175 1.09 -6.50 -12.15
C ARG A 175 1.79 -7.86 -12.07
N LEU A 176 1.15 -8.86 -11.47
CA LEU A 176 1.66 -10.25 -11.46
C LEU A 176 1.78 -10.81 -12.87
N TRP A 177 0.77 -10.58 -13.71
CA TRP A 177 0.78 -11.02 -15.12
C TRP A 177 1.90 -10.35 -15.91
N LYS A 178 2.09 -9.04 -15.74
CA LYS A 178 3.21 -8.32 -16.35
C LYS A 178 4.56 -8.91 -15.93
N ALA A 179 4.74 -9.17 -14.63
CA ALA A 179 5.95 -9.79 -14.12
C ALA A 179 6.20 -11.19 -14.72
N PHE A 180 5.14 -11.99 -14.88
CA PHE A 180 5.22 -13.29 -15.54
C PHE A 180 5.66 -13.15 -17.00
N LEU A 181 5.07 -12.22 -17.76
CA LEU A 181 5.45 -11.97 -19.15
C LEU A 181 6.91 -11.53 -19.28
N ASP A 182 7.37 -10.62 -18.41
CA ASP A 182 8.75 -10.13 -18.40
C ASP A 182 9.75 -11.30 -18.17
N VAL A 183 9.42 -12.23 -17.27
CA VAL A 183 10.23 -13.45 -17.03
C VAL A 183 10.18 -14.40 -18.23
N TYR A 184 9.00 -14.61 -18.82
CA TYR A 184 8.83 -15.46 -19.99
C TYR A 184 9.63 -14.95 -21.19
N GLU A 185 9.58 -13.65 -21.48
CA GLU A 185 10.36 -13.03 -22.55
C GLU A 185 11.86 -13.15 -22.30
N ALA A 186 12.31 -12.94 -21.05
CA ALA A 186 13.71 -13.13 -20.68
C ALA A 186 14.16 -14.59 -20.93
N ALA A 187 13.34 -15.57 -20.55
CA ALA A 187 13.62 -16.99 -20.76
C ALA A 187 13.66 -17.37 -22.25
N LYS A 188 12.73 -16.86 -23.06
CA LYS A 188 12.70 -17.05 -24.51
C LYS A 188 13.96 -16.50 -25.16
N ASN A 189 14.35 -15.28 -24.81
CA ASN A 189 15.56 -14.62 -25.33
C ASN A 189 16.84 -15.36 -24.91
N PHE A 190 16.87 -15.92 -23.70
CA PHE A 190 17.97 -16.78 -23.24
C PHE A 190 18.07 -18.07 -24.06
N GLY A 191 16.95 -18.75 -24.33
CA GLY A 191 16.90 -19.93 -25.22
C GLY A 191 17.42 -19.63 -26.63
N HIS A 192 17.04 -18.49 -27.20
CA HIS A 192 17.56 -18.05 -28.50
C HIS A 192 19.08 -17.74 -28.47
N ARG A 193 19.59 -17.18 -27.36
CA ARG A 193 21.03 -16.92 -27.19
C ARG A 193 21.83 -18.21 -27.05
N ILE A 194 21.32 -19.21 -26.32
CA ILE A 194 21.94 -20.54 -26.21
C ILE A 194 22.01 -21.20 -27.59
N LEU A 195 20.92 -21.20 -28.35
CA LEU A 195 20.91 -21.75 -29.70
C LEU A 195 21.96 -21.06 -30.59
N ARG A 196 22.03 -19.72 -30.59
CA ARG A 196 23.08 -18.99 -31.32
C ARG A 196 24.49 -19.33 -30.86
N PHE A 197 24.72 -19.51 -29.57
CA PHE A 197 26.04 -19.87 -29.04
C PHE A 197 26.49 -21.26 -29.54
N PHE A 198 25.60 -22.25 -29.51
CA PHE A 198 25.89 -23.60 -30.02
C PHE A 198 26.04 -23.65 -31.55
N PHE A 199 25.26 -22.85 -32.30
CA PHE A 199 25.37 -22.78 -33.77
C PHE A 199 26.49 -21.85 -34.29
N CYS A 200 27.07 -20.99 -33.45
CA CYS A 200 28.26 -20.19 -33.80
C CYS A 200 29.59 -20.91 -33.49
N GLN A 201 29.61 -21.92 -32.60
CA GLN A 201 30.81 -22.72 -32.31
C GLN A 201 31.06 -23.87 -33.32
N THR A 202 30.17 -24.06 -34.29
CA THR A 202 30.24 -25.15 -35.29
C THR A 202 30.79 -24.71 -36.66
N ARG A 203 31.62 -23.65 -36.70
CA ARG A 203 32.36 -23.23 -37.90
C ARG A 203 33.85 -23.20 -37.68
#